data_AF-A0A6L4NAJ0-F1
#
_entry.id   AF-A0A6L4NAJ0-F1
#
_cell.length_a   1.000
_cell.length_b   1.000
_cell.length_c   1.000
_cell.angle_alpha   90.00
_cell.angle_beta   90.00
_cell.angle_gamma   90.00
#
_symmetry.space_group_name_H-M   'P 1'
#
loop_
_entity.id
_entity.type
_entity.pdbx_description
1 polymer ?
#
loop_
_entity_poly.entity_id
_entity_poly.type
_entity_poly.pdbx_seq_one_letter_code
_entity_poly.pdbx_strand_id
1 'polypeptide(L)'
;MSNKIYPIGIQNFEKIRNDGYFYIDKTALMYQMVKTGSYYFLSRPRRFGKSLLISTLEAYFQGKKELFEGLAVEKLEKDWIKHPILHLDLNIEKYDTPESLDKILNDNLEYWESQYGTRPSETSFSLRFAGIIQRACEKTGQRVVILVDEYDKPMLQAIGNEELQKQFRNTLKPFYG
;
A
#
# COMPACT_ATOMS: atom_id res chain seq x y z
N MET A 1 10.38 26.88 24.38
CA MET A 1 9.31 25.98 23.90
C MET A 1 9.77 25.42 22.57
N SER A 2 9.81 24.10 22.39
CA SER A 2 10.07 23.50 21.07
C SER A 2 8.93 23.93 20.13
N ASN A 3 9.27 24.62 19.04
CA ASN A 3 8.29 25.09 18.08
C ASN A 3 7.86 23.88 17.24
N LYS A 4 6.80 23.19 17.67
CA LYS A 4 6.29 21.98 17.00
C LYS A 4 5.60 22.39 15.70
N ILE A 5 6.13 21.93 14.57
CA ILE A 5 5.55 22.17 13.25
C ILE A 5 4.49 21.09 12.97
N TYR A 6 3.26 21.47 12.68
CA TYR A 6 2.20 20.51 12.36
C TYR A 6 2.26 20.07 10.89
N PRO A 7 2.08 18.77 10.58
CA PRO A 7 2.20 18.23 9.22
C PRO A 7 0.92 18.47 8.39
N ILE A 8 0.55 19.74 8.19
CA ILE A 8 -0.66 20.09 7.44
C ILE A 8 -0.48 19.68 5.97
N GLY A 9 -1.34 18.75 5.51
CA GLY A 9 -1.30 18.25 4.14
C GLY A 9 -0.20 17.20 3.86
N ILE A 10 0.59 16.82 4.86
CA ILE A 10 1.65 15.80 4.69
C ILE A 10 1.09 14.44 5.13
N GLN A 11 1.11 13.47 4.22
CA GLN A 11 0.63 12.10 4.46
C GLN A 11 1.74 11.05 4.30
N ASN A 12 3.00 11.49 4.31
CA ASN A 12 4.16 10.61 4.22
C ASN A 12 4.85 10.55 5.58
N PHE A 13 4.94 9.35 6.16
CA PHE A 13 5.49 9.13 7.48
C PHE A 13 6.98 9.50 7.54
N GLU A 14 7.78 9.05 6.58
CA GLU A 14 9.21 9.32 6.52
C GLU A 14 9.51 10.83 6.48
N LYS A 15 8.76 11.59 5.65
CA LYS A 15 8.86 13.05 5.61
C LYS A 15 8.54 13.69 6.96
N ILE A 16 7.47 13.23 7.62
CA ILE A 16 7.09 13.71 8.95
C ILE A 16 8.23 13.51 9.96
N ARG A 17 8.89 12.35 9.91
CA ARG A 17 9.98 12.00 10.84
C ARG A 17 11.27 12.77 10.54
N ASN A 18 11.68 12.81 9.27
CA ASN A 18 12.94 13.46 8.86
C ASN A 18 12.89 14.99 8.99
N ASP A 19 11.76 15.61 8.65
CA ASP A 19 11.62 17.07 8.68
C ASP A 19 11.20 17.61 10.06
N GLY A 20 11.13 16.74 11.08
CA GLY A 20 10.83 17.14 12.47
C GLY A 20 9.39 17.59 12.72
N TYR A 21 8.43 17.15 11.91
CA TYR A 21 7.01 17.46 12.12
C TYR A 21 6.45 16.72 13.34
N PHE A 22 5.41 17.30 13.94
CA PHE A 22 4.67 16.67 15.03
C PHE A 22 3.92 15.43 14.54
N TYR A 23 4.26 14.27 15.10
CA TYR A 23 3.61 12.99 14.83
C TYR A 23 2.87 12.49 16.07
N ILE A 24 1.60 12.10 15.90
CA ILE A 24 0.82 11.45 16.96
C ILE A 24 1.10 9.95 16.88
N ASP A 25 1.80 9.43 17.88
CA ASP A 25 2.19 8.03 17.90
C ASP A 25 1.00 7.08 18.07
N LYS A 26 0.78 6.24 17.06
CA LYS A 26 -0.16 5.11 17.07
C LYS A 26 0.52 3.79 16.70
N THR A 27 1.85 3.75 16.77
CA THR A 27 2.64 2.63 16.27
C THR A 27 2.45 1.35 17.09
N ALA A 28 2.05 1.45 18.37
CA ALA A 28 1.64 0.27 19.15
C ALA A 28 0.39 -0.42 18.56
N LEU A 29 -0.61 0.36 18.11
CA LEU A 29 -1.83 -0.18 17.48
C LEU A 29 -1.50 -0.80 16.12
N MET A 30 -0.67 -0.11 15.33
CA MET A 30 -0.15 -0.65 14.07
C MET A 30 0.57 -2.00 14.31
N TYR A 31 1.44 -2.07 15.31
CA TYR A 31 2.15 -3.31 15.65
C TYR A 31 1.19 -4.44 16.03
N GLN A 32 0.16 -4.15 16.82
CA GLN A 32 -0.88 -5.14 17.13
C GLN A 32 -1.59 -5.64 15.86
N MET A 33 -1.91 -4.76 14.91
CA MET A 33 -2.49 -5.16 13.63
C MET A 33 -1.57 -6.14 12.89
N VAL A 34 -0.29 -5.76 12.74
CA VAL A 34 0.70 -6.59 12.04
C VAL A 34 0.84 -8.00 12.66
N LYS A 35 0.74 -8.12 13.99
CA LYS A 35 0.91 -9.42 14.67
C LYS A 35 -0.36 -10.28 14.77
N THR A 36 -1.55 -9.74 14.47
CA THR A 36 -2.82 -10.44 14.74
C THR A 36 -3.62 -10.81 13.50
N GLY A 37 -3.51 -10.08 12.39
CA GLY A 37 -4.34 -10.29 11.21
C GLY A 37 -3.55 -10.48 9.94
N SER A 38 -4.14 -11.21 8.99
CA SER A 38 -3.60 -11.42 7.65
C SER A 38 -4.14 -10.40 6.63
N TYR A 39 -5.37 -9.91 6.83
CA TYR A 39 -6.04 -8.96 5.93
C TYR A 39 -6.71 -7.86 6.73
N TYR A 40 -6.43 -6.61 6.38
CA TYR A 40 -7.07 -5.44 6.97
C TYR A 40 -7.70 -4.58 5.89
N PHE A 41 -8.98 -4.28 6.10
CA PHE A 41 -9.71 -3.34 5.26
C PHE A 41 -10.01 -2.07 6.04
N LEU A 42 -9.56 -0.93 5.54
CA LEU A 42 -9.67 0.37 6.22
C LEU A 42 -10.82 1.21 5.63
N SER A 43 -12.06 0.90 6.01
CA SER A 43 -13.25 1.70 5.68
C SER A 43 -13.34 2.93 6.59
N ARG A 44 -12.69 4.03 6.20
CA ARG A 44 -12.81 5.33 6.90
C ARG A 44 -13.05 6.50 5.93
N PRO A 45 -13.60 7.64 6.37
CA PRO A 45 -13.81 8.80 5.52
C PRO A 45 -12.49 9.43 5.03
N ARG A 46 -12.60 10.29 4.01
CA ARG A 46 -11.46 11.02 3.44
C ARG A 46 -10.76 11.88 4.51
N ARG A 47 -9.43 11.96 4.46
CA ARG A 47 -8.55 12.72 5.38
C ARG A 47 -8.40 12.16 6.81
N PHE A 48 -8.79 10.92 7.06
CA PHE A 48 -8.62 10.25 8.37
C PHE A 48 -7.26 9.55 8.53
N GLY A 49 -6.23 9.99 7.80
CA GLY A 49 -4.86 9.49 7.92
C GLY A 49 -4.66 8.04 7.46
N LYS A 50 -5.42 7.58 6.46
CA LYS A 50 -5.22 6.24 5.87
C LYS A 50 -3.88 6.16 5.14
N SER A 51 -3.61 7.07 4.21
CA SER A 51 -2.35 7.14 3.48
C SER A 51 -1.16 7.32 4.43
N LEU A 52 -1.32 8.11 5.50
CA LEU A 52 -0.30 8.21 6.55
C LEU A 52 -0.05 6.84 7.23
N LEU A 53 -1.08 6.09 7.59
CA LEU A 53 -0.93 4.76 8.17
C LEU A 53 -0.28 3.77 7.19
N ILE A 54 -0.67 3.80 5.92
CA ILE A 54 -0.05 2.98 4.86
C ILE A 54 1.44 3.32 4.73
N SER A 55 1.80 4.61 4.69
CA SER A 55 3.19 5.06 4.65
C SER A 55 3.97 4.66 5.91
N THR A 56 3.34 4.66 7.09
CA THR A 56 3.96 4.14 8.33
C THR A 56 4.20 2.64 8.25
N LEU A 57 3.22 1.86 7.76
CA LEU A 57 3.37 0.42 7.56
C LEU A 57 4.47 0.11 6.54
N GLU A 58 4.53 0.86 5.44
CA GLU A 58 5.56 0.72 4.42
C GLU A 58 6.96 0.94 5.02
N ALA A 59 7.17 2.03 5.75
CA ALA A 59 8.44 2.29 6.44
C ALA A 59 8.81 1.19 7.44
N TYR A 60 7.82 0.67 8.18
CA TYR A 60 8.01 -0.42 9.13
C TYR A 60 8.46 -1.71 8.42
N PHE A 61 7.78 -2.12 7.35
CA PHE A 61 8.11 -3.34 6.59
C PHE A 61 9.36 -3.21 5.72
N GLN A 62 9.78 -1.99 5.39
CA GLN A 62 11.10 -1.70 4.80
C GLN A 62 12.24 -1.81 5.82
N GLY A 63 11.94 -1.97 7.11
CA GLY A 63 12.91 -2.07 8.19
C GLY A 63 13.62 -0.75 8.50
N LYS A 64 12.99 0.41 8.21
CA LYS A 64 13.55 1.75 8.47
C LYS A 64 13.45 2.12 9.96
N LYS A 65 14.15 1.36 10.82
CA LYS A 65 14.10 1.46 12.29
C LYS A 65 14.30 2.89 12.80
N GLU A 66 15.22 3.62 12.18
CA GLU A 66 15.59 5.00 12.52
C GLU A 66 14.37 5.96 12.50
N LEU A 67 13.39 5.73 11.62
CA LEU A 67 12.18 6.55 11.56
C LEU A 67 11.28 6.36 12.79
N PHE A 68 11.45 5.27 13.53
CA PHE A 68 10.61 4.91 14.67
C PHE A 68 11.22 5.25 16.03
N GLU A 69 12.40 5.89 16.07
CA GLU A 69 13.02 6.31 17.32
C GLU A 69 12.07 7.17 18.17
N GLY A 70 11.92 6.80 19.44
CA GLY A 70 11.03 7.45 20.40
C GLY A 70 9.55 7.11 20.24
N LEU A 71 9.17 6.23 19.30
CA LEU A 71 7.80 5.74 19.12
C LEU A 71 7.60 4.40 19.84
N ALA A 72 6.36 4.05 20.18
CA ALA A 72 6.03 2.85 20.93
C ALA A 72 6.54 1.57 20.26
N VAL A 73 6.48 1.47 18.92
CA VAL A 73 6.95 0.28 18.20
C VAL A 73 8.45 0.04 18.32
N GLU A 74 9.26 1.06 18.59
CA GLU A 74 10.70 0.89 18.82
C GLU A 74 11.01 -0.12 19.91
N LYS A 75 10.18 -0.13 20.97
CA LYS A 75 10.33 -1.04 22.12
C LYS A 75 9.65 -2.39 21.90
N LEU A 76 8.72 -2.47 20.95
CA LEU A 76 7.90 -3.65 20.69
C LEU A 76 8.52 -4.55 19.62
N GLU A 77 9.01 -3.97 18.52
CA GLU A 77 9.64 -4.68 17.41
C GLU A 77 11.15 -4.83 17.64
N LYS A 78 11.63 -6.08 17.57
CA LYS A 78 13.01 -6.43 17.85
C LYS A 78 13.78 -6.83 16.59
N ASP A 79 13.10 -7.44 15.62
CA ASP A 79 13.74 -8.13 14.52
C ASP A 79 13.92 -7.22 13.31
N TRP A 80 13.02 -6.25 13.10
CA TRP A 80 13.05 -5.29 11.98
C TRP A 80 13.26 -5.97 10.62
N ILE A 81 12.62 -7.12 10.45
CA ILE A 81 12.72 -7.94 9.24
C ILE A 81 12.15 -7.16 8.06
N LYS A 82 12.92 -7.12 6.97
CA LYS A 82 12.47 -6.49 5.72
C LYS A 82 11.57 -7.44 4.96
N HIS A 83 10.43 -6.95 4.52
CA HIS A 83 9.50 -7.68 3.68
C HIS A 83 9.48 -7.09 2.26
N PRO A 84 9.30 -7.90 1.21
CA PRO A 84 8.94 -7.37 -0.10
C PRO A 84 7.58 -6.69 -0.02
N ILE A 85 7.49 -5.48 -0.59
CA ILE A 85 6.28 -4.65 -0.56
C ILE A 85 5.79 -4.43 -1.99
N LEU A 86 4.52 -4.70 -2.21
CA LEU A 86 3.79 -4.35 -3.43
C LEU A 86 2.79 -3.25 -3.05
N HIS A 87 3.17 -2.00 -3.30
CA HIS A 87 2.34 -0.83 -3.01
C HIS A 87 1.62 -0.39 -4.28
N LEU A 88 0.30 -0.51 -4.29
CA LEU A 88 -0.59 -0.07 -5.37
C LEU A 88 -1.31 1.21 -4.94
N ASP A 89 -0.99 2.34 -5.60
CA ASP A 89 -1.67 3.62 -5.39
C ASP A 89 -2.61 3.94 -6.56
N LEU A 90 -3.92 3.94 -6.31
CA LEU A 90 -4.93 4.27 -7.31
C LEU A 90 -5.24 5.79 -7.38
N ASN A 91 -4.52 6.64 -6.63
CA ASN A 91 -4.76 8.09 -6.64
C ASN A 91 -4.33 8.82 -7.92
N ILE A 92 -3.51 8.21 -8.76
CA ILE A 92 -2.78 8.95 -9.80
C ILE A 92 -3.66 9.23 -11.03
N GLU A 93 -4.60 8.34 -11.34
CA GLU A 93 -5.34 8.38 -12.61
C GLU A 93 -6.76 8.96 -12.48
N LYS A 94 -7.30 9.42 -13.61
CA LYS A 94 -8.72 9.70 -13.76
C LYS A 94 -9.42 8.47 -14.36
N TYR A 95 -10.31 7.87 -13.59
CA TYR A 95 -11.03 6.65 -13.97
C TYR A 95 -12.30 6.97 -14.76
N ASP A 96 -12.15 7.57 -15.92
CA ASP A 96 -13.25 7.93 -16.82
C ASP A 96 -13.42 6.99 -18.02
N THR A 97 -12.45 6.12 -18.29
CA THR A 97 -12.56 5.04 -19.28
C THR A 97 -12.17 3.69 -18.71
N PRO A 98 -12.57 2.57 -19.32
CA PRO A 98 -12.21 1.23 -18.86
C PRO A 98 -10.70 1.00 -18.83
N GLU A 99 -9.99 1.52 -19.84
CA GLU A 99 -8.55 1.34 -20.03
C GLU A 99 -7.72 2.08 -18.97
N SER A 100 -8.31 3.07 -18.29
CA SER A 100 -7.60 3.82 -17.24
C SER A 100 -7.17 2.91 -16.08
N LEU A 101 -8.01 1.96 -15.67
CA LEU A 101 -7.67 0.98 -14.64
C LEU A 101 -6.63 -0.01 -15.15
N ASP A 102 -6.83 -0.53 -16.35
CA ASP A 102 -5.94 -1.52 -16.95
C ASP A 102 -4.52 -0.98 -17.12
N LYS A 103 -4.37 0.30 -17.50
CA LYS A 103 -3.07 0.98 -17.60
C LYS A 103 -2.36 1.05 -16.25
N ILE A 104 -3.03 1.51 -15.20
CA ILE A 104 -2.42 1.62 -13.87
C ILE A 104 -2.03 0.25 -13.32
N LEU A 105 -2.88 -0.77 -13.51
CA LEU A 105 -2.53 -2.13 -13.12
C LEU A 105 -1.34 -2.66 -13.92
N ASN A 106 -1.33 -2.43 -15.23
CA ASN A 106 -0.23 -2.84 -16.10
C ASN A 106 1.10 -2.19 -15.70
N ASP A 107 1.12 -0.88 -15.47
CA ASP A 107 2.33 -0.14 -15.10
C ASP A 107 2.92 -0.65 -13.77
N ASN A 108 2.06 -0.91 -12.77
CA ASN A 108 2.50 -1.48 -11.49
C ASN A 108 3.03 -2.92 -11.67
N LEU A 109 2.36 -3.74 -12.47
CA LEU A 109 2.79 -5.10 -12.76
C LEU A 109 4.12 -5.14 -13.50
N GLU A 110 4.31 -4.32 -14.53
CA GLU A 110 5.57 -4.21 -15.28
C GLU A 110 6.72 -3.77 -14.36
N TYR A 111 6.45 -2.81 -13.48
CA TYR A 111 7.43 -2.39 -12.48
C TYR A 111 7.82 -3.57 -11.57
N TRP A 112 6.86 -4.30 -11.02
CA TRP A 112 7.18 -5.45 -10.15
C TRP A 112 7.80 -6.62 -10.92
N GLU A 113 7.42 -6.86 -12.17
CA GLU A 113 8.03 -7.85 -13.07
C GLU A 113 9.49 -7.53 -13.35
N SER A 114 9.85 -6.25 -13.46
CA SER A 114 11.25 -5.84 -13.59
C SER A 114 12.09 -6.25 -12.36
N GLN A 115 11.47 -6.35 -11.18
CA GLN A 115 12.15 -6.68 -9.92
C GLN A 115 12.16 -8.19 -9.62
N TYR A 116 11.07 -8.88 -9.93
CA TYR A 116 10.82 -10.27 -9.53
C TYR A 116 10.73 -11.25 -10.70
N GLY A 117 10.73 -10.77 -11.95
CA GLY A 117 10.64 -11.58 -13.17
C GLY A 117 9.20 -11.89 -13.60
N THR A 118 9.06 -12.61 -14.71
CA THR A 118 7.80 -13.00 -15.36
C THR A 118 7.86 -14.44 -15.88
N ARG A 119 6.70 -15.04 -16.19
CA ARG A 119 6.58 -16.30 -16.92
C ARG A 119 5.68 -16.14 -18.14
N PRO A 120 5.98 -16.77 -19.30
CA PRO A 120 5.13 -16.66 -20.50
C PRO A 120 3.67 -17.08 -20.32
N SER A 121 3.38 -17.93 -19.32
CA SER A 121 2.01 -18.34 -18.99
C SER A 121 1.18 -17.26 -18.30
N GLU A 122 1.79 -16.18 -17.81
CA GLU A 122 1.15 -15.11 -17.04
C GLU A 122 0.50 -14.09 -17.97
N THR A 123 -0.60 -14.51 -18.60
CA THR A 123 -1.28 -13.75 -19.67
C THR A 123 -2.35 -12.79 -19.16
N SER A 124 -2.75 -12.87 -17.89
CA SER A 124 -3.76 -12.00 -17.27
C SER A 124 -3.19 -11.27 -16.05
N PHE A 125 -3.82 -10.16 -15.64
CA PHE A 125 -3.38 -9.39 -14.47
C PHE A 125 -3.32 -10.24 -13.19
N SER A 126 -4.31 -11.11 -12.95
CA SER A 126 -4.31 -12.01 -11.79
C SER A 126 -3.14 -12.99 -11.81
N LEU A 127 -2.84 -13.59 -12.98
CA LEU A 127 -1.72 -14.52 -13.10
C LEU A 127 -0.38 -13.83 -12.92
N ARG A 128 -0.21 -12.63 -13.50
CA ARG A 128 0.98 -11.80 -13.33
C ARG A 128 1.18 -11.44 -11.86
N PHE A 129 0.13 -10.94 -11.20
CA PHE A 129 0.18 -10.55 -9.78
C PHE A 129 0.50 -11.73 -8.86
N ALA A 130 -0.17 -12.87 -9.03
CA ALA A 130 0.11 -14.08 -8.26
C ALA A 130 1.55 -14.58 -8.48
N GLY A 131 2.01 -14.56 -9.74
CA GLY A 131 3.38 -14.93 -10.09
C GLY A 131 4.43 -14.03 -9.43
N ILE A 132 4.20 -12.71 -9.44
CA ILE A 132 5.03 -11.72 -8.76
C ILE A 132 5.10 -12.01 -7.26
N ILE A 133 3.95 -12.23 -6.59
CA ILE A 133 3.90 -12.53 -5.16
C ILE A 133 4.70 -13.79 -4.84
N GLN A 134 4.51 -14.86 -5.62
CA GLN A 134 5.25 -16.11 -5.47
C GLN A 134 6.76 -15.87 -5.59
N ARG A 135 7.20 -15.21 -6.67
CA ARG A 135 8.64 -14.97 -6.91
C ARG A 135 9.26 -14.02 -5.90
N ALA A 136 8.52 -13.01 -5.44
CA ALA A 136 8.96 -12.11 -4.39
C ALA A 136 9.20 -12.88 -3.08
N CYS A 137 8.29 -13.80 -2.73
CA CYS A 137 8.45 -14.70 -1.58
C CYS A 137 9.66 -15.63 -1.75
N GLU A 138 9.79 -16.30 -2.90
CA GLU A 138 10.91 -17.20 -3.20
C GLU A 138 12.27 -16.50 -3.17
N LYS A 139 12.35 -15.29 -3.74
CA LYS A 139 13.60 -14.50 -3.84
C LYS A 139 14.05 -13.92 -2.50
N THR A 140 13.11 -13.53 -1.64
CA THR A 140 13.42 -12.87 -0.36
C THR A 140 13.38 -13.81 0.84
N GLY A 141 12.71 -14.96 0.72
CA GLY A 141 12.40 -15.84 1.84
C GLY A 141 11.39 -15.25 2.83
N GLN A 142 10.74 -14.13 2.49
CA GLN A 142 9.85 -13.38 3.36
C GLN A 142 8.45 -13.27 2.77
N ARG A 143 7.44 -13.19 3.65
CA ARG A 143 6.06 -12.97 3.21
C ARG A 143 5.93 -11.59 2.57
N VAL A 144 5.16 -11.51 1.50
CA VAL A 144 4.90 -10.27 0.77
C VAL A 144 3.85 -9.44 1.49
N VAL A 145 4.12 -8.14 1.61
CA VAL A 145 3.17 -7.15 2.13
C VAL A 145 2.56 -6.42 0.94
N ILE A 146 1.22 -6.47 0.84
CA ILE A 146 0.47 -5.78 -0.21
C ILE A 146 -0.20 -4.58 0.44
N LEU A 147 0.14 -3.39 -0.04
CA LEU A 147 -0.44 -2.13 0.42
C LEU A 147 -1.25 -1.55 -0.73
N VAL A 148 -2.52 -1.22 -0.50
CA VAL A 148 -3.39 -0.63 -1.52
C VAL A 148 -3.95 0.67 -0.97
N ASP A 149 -3.59 1.80 -1.58
CA ASP A 149 -4.17 3.10 -1.26
C ASP A 149 -5.29 3.46 -2.26
N GLU A 150 -6.35 4.06 -1.72
CA GLU A 150 -7.54 4.51 -2.46
C GLU A 150 -8.13 3.46 -3.41
N TYR A 151 -8.19 2.21 -2.91
CA TYR A 151 -8.76 1.03 -3.59
C TYR A 151 -10.18 1.25 -4.15
N ASP A 152 -10.95 2.17 -3.55
CA ASP A 152 -12.33 2.49 -3.90
C ASP A 152 -12.44 3.60 -4.95
N LYS A 153 -11.37 4.35 -5.24
CA LYS A 153 -11.42 5.49 -6.15
C LYS A 153 -11.95 5.17 -7.55
N PRO A 154 -11.57 4.06 -8.24
CA PRO A 154 -12.18 3.72 -9.52
C PRO A 154 -13.69 3.54 -9.42
N MET A 155 -14.15 2.86 -8.37
CA MET A 155 -15.57 2.59 -8.14
C MET A 155 -16.35 3.88 -7.81
N LEU A 156 -15.73 4.81 -7.08
CA LEU A 156 -16.32 6.10 -6.73
C LEU A 156 -16.44 7.03 -7.95
N GLN A 157 -15.46 7.04 -8.85
CA GLN A 157 -15.51 7.88 -10.06
C GLN A 157 -16.47 7.35 -11.12
N ALA A 158 -16.75 6.04 -11.13
CA ALA A 158 -17.74 5.44 -12.00
C ALA A 158 -19.20 5.57 -11.48
N ILE A 159 -19.44 6.26 -10.35
CA ILE A 159 -20.81 6.48 -9.86
C ILE A 159 -21.61 7.27 -10.91
N GLY A 160 -22.77 6.73 -11.30
CA GLY A 160 -23.61 7.28 -12.37
C GLY A 160 -23.33 6.67 -13.75
N ASN A 161 -22.33 5.80 -13.89
CA ASN A 161 -22.07 5.01 -15.09
C ASN A 161 -22.00 3.52 -14.74
N GLU A 162 -23.14 2.84 -14.81
CA GLU A 162 -23.26 1.42 -14.42
C GLU A 162 -22.39 0.48 -15.26
N GLU A 163 -22.21 0.78 -16.54
CA GLU A 163 -21.38 -0.03 -17.44
C GLU A 163 -19.91 0.04 -17.02
N LEU A 164 -19.38 1.25 -16.83
CA LEU A 164 -18.00 1.46 -16.38
C LEU A 164 -17.77 0.85 -14.99
N GLN A 165 -18.72 1.01 -14.08
CA GLN A 165 -18.65 0.42 -12.74
C GLN A 165 -18.63 -1.11 -12.79
N LYS A 166 -19.42 -1.72 -13.67
CA LYS A 166 -19.42 -3.17 -13.89
C LYS A 166 -18.09 -3.65 -14.45
N GLN A 167 -17.49 -2.90 -15.37
CA GLN A 167 -16.18 -3.23 -15.95
C GLN A 167 -15.07 -3.15 -14.89
N PHE A 168 -14.96 -2.06 -14.13
CA PHE A 168 -13.98 -1.96 -13.03
C PHE A 168 -14.16 -3.07 -11.99
N ARG A 169 -15.40 -3.41 -11.62
CA ARG A 169 -15.67 -4.54 -10.73
C ARG A 169 -15.18 -5.87 -11.32
N ASN A 170 -15.40 -6.10 -12.61
CA ASN A 170 -14.98 -7.31 -13.30
C ASN A 170 -13.45 -7.42 -13.43
N THR A 171 -12.72 -6.30 -13.46
CA THR A 171 -11.25 -6.28 -13.44
C THR A 171 -10.71 -6.48 -12.01
N LEU A 172 -11.21 -5.74 -11.01
CA LEU A 172 -10.69 -5.78 -9.65
C LEU A 172 -11.01 -7.09 -8.90
N LYS A 173 -12.19 -7.67 -9.13
CA LYS A 173 -12.61 -8.91 -8.45
C LYS A 173 -11.65 -10.08 -8.69
N PRO A 174 -11.25 -10.43 -9.93
CA PRO A 174 -10.27 -11.48 -10.16
C PRO A 174 -8.84 -11.04 -9.83
N PHE A 175 -8.54 -9.74 -9.85
CA PHE A 175 -7.18 -9.26 -9.53
C PHE A 175 -6.80 -9.51 -8.07
N TYR A 176 -7.75 -9.29 -7.15
CA TYR A 176 -7.55 -9.55 -5.71
C TYR A 176 -8.08 -10.91 -5.23
N GLY A 177 -8.78 -11.65 -6.10
CA GLY A 177 -9.51 -12.88 -5.76
C GLY A 177 -8.72 -14.16 -5.92
#